data_AF-A0A8M1NUF6-F1
#
_entry.id   AF-A0A8M1NUF6-F1
#
_cell.length_a   1.000
_cell.length_b   1.000
_cell.length_c   1.000
_cell.angle_alpha   90.00
_cell.angle_beta   90.00
_cell.angle_gamma   90.00
#
_symmetry.space_group_name_H-M   'P 1'
#
loop_
_entity.id
_entity.type
_entity.pdbx_description
1 polymer ?
#
loop_
_entity_poly.entity_id
_entity_poly.type
_entity_poly.pdbx_seq_one_letter_code
_entity_poly.pdbx_strand_id
1 'polypeptide(L)'
;MLRCLFVFVCLLHTMLGVMGAVTPKPIIINGTYINPELGKYHARLRSIARSCLQIKKNHGATQDGMYILTTESGTYYQTFCDMTTAGGGWTLVASVHENNINGKCSFGDRWSSQQGNDQSLPEGEASWANTATFGSAEGSTSDDYKNPGYYDISAQDVSVWHVPNNEQLKKWTSSAILRYHTESQFLKEHGGNLYHLFKKYPVRFGAGQCKSDMGPSSSVVYDTGDKDSTSNLYGPSVRNEFESGFITFRVFNTDQSAMAMCSGIKPSGCNTQHYCIGGGGFFAQPEQCGDFTALDLKETFKQPTQSAVLLFYR
;
A
#
# COMPACT_ATOMS: atom_id res chain seq x y z
N MET A 1 81.82 16.95 -10.85
CA MET A 1 82.79 16.17 -11.66
C MET A 1 82.41 14.69 -11.57
N LEU A 2 82.69 13.96 -12.64
CA LEU A 2 82.57 12.50 -12.84
C LEU A 2 81.19 11.92 -13.24
N ARG A 3 81.16 11.55 -14.52
CA ARG A 3 80.20 10.75 -15.30
C ARG A 3 80.53 9.25 -15.18
N CYS A 4 79.53 8.39 -15.39
CA CYS A 4 79.50 7.18 -16.27
C CYS A 4 78.16 6.44 -16.02
N LEU A 5 77.16 6.38 -16.91
CA LEU A 5 77.01 5.60 -18.18
C LEU A 5 77.42 4.12 -17.99
N PHE A 6 76.68 3.05 -18.32
CA PHE A 6 75.50 2.70 -19.12
C PHE A 6 74.89 1.43 -18.43
N VAL A 7 73.65 0.96 -18.63
CA VAL A 7 73.15 0.19 -19.79
C VAL A 7 71.64 -0.02 -19.60
N PHE A 8 70.89 0.19 -20.69
CA PHE A 8 69.46 -0.06 -20.86
C PHE A 8 69.21 -1.57 -21.03
N VAL A 9 68.32 -2.18 -20.25
CA VAL A 9 67.74 -3.50 -20.54
C VAL A 9 66.23 -3.39 -20.42
N CYS A 10 65.56 -3.47 -21.57
CA CYS A 10 64.12 -3.66 -21.69
C CYS A 10 63.71 -4.99 -21.06
N LEU A 11 62.75 -4.95 -20.14
CA LEU A 11 61.92 -6.09 -19.79
C LEU A 11 60.47 -5.73 -20.08
N LEU A 12 59.97 -6.34 -21.15
CA LEU A 12 58.56 -6.40 -21.52
C LEU A 12 57.76 -6.95 -20.35
N HIS A 13 56.83 -6.16 -19.80
CA HIS A 13 55.63 -6.66 -19.17
C HIS A 13 54.42 -6.05 -19.90
N THR A 14 54.02 -6.72 -20.98
CA THR A 14 52.73 -6.52 -21.62
C THR A 14 51.64 -7.00 -20.66
N MET A 15 51.13 -6.07 -19.86
CA MET A 15 49.82 -6.20 -19.22
C MET A 15 48.76 -6.14 -20.32
N LEU A 16 48.47 -7.29 -20.94
CA LEU A 16 47.26 -7.46 -21.74
C LEU A 16 46.08 -7.52 -20.77
N GLY A 17 45.61 -6.35 -20.35
CA GLY A 17 44.28 -6.21 -19.78
C GLY A 17 43.28 -6.58 -20.86
N VAL A 18 42.71 -7.79 -20.77
CA VAL A 18 41.55 -8.17 -21.58
C VAL A 18 40.39 -7.29 -21.12
N MET A 19 40.25 -6.10 -21.72
CA MET A 19 39.00 -5.37 -21.75
C MET A 19 38.04 -6.15 -22.66
N GLY A 20 37.60 -7.30 -22.19
CA GLY A 20 36.44 -7.97 -22.76
C GLY A 20 35.23 -7.12 -22.43
N ALA A 21 34.83 -6.25 -23.36
CA ALA A 21 33.52 -5.64 -23.30
C ALA A 21 32.50 -6.78 -23.31
N VAL A 22 31.96 -7.11 -22.13
CA VAL A 22 30.78 -7.96 -22.00
C VAL A 22 29.63 -7.15 -22.58
N THR A 23 29.49 -7.19 -23.91
CA THR A 23 28.25 -6.80 -24.56
C THR A 23 27.27 -7.92 -24.23
N PRO A 24 26.18 -7.66 -23.49
CA PRO A 24 25.16 -8.68 -23.30
C PRO A 24 24.62 -8.98 -24.71
N LYS A 25 24.95 -10.15 -25.25
CA LYS A 25 24.34 -10.64 -26.49
C LYS A 25 22.82 -10.50 -26.35
N PRO A 26 22.11 -10.03 -27.39
CA PRO A 26 20.67 -9.84 -27.29
C PRO A 26 20.02 -11.16 -26.87
N ILE A 27 19.17 -11.11 -25.84
CA ILE A 27 18.54 -12.25 -25.11
C ILE A 27 17.55 -13.03 -26.01
N ILE A 28 17.53 -12.75 -27.31
CA ILE A 28 16.56 -13.25 -28.28
C ILE A 28 17.31 -14.03 -29.36
N ILE A 29 16.92 -15.29 -29.57
CA ILE A 29 17.36 -16.13 -30.69
C ILE A 29 16.11 -16.47 -31.52
N ASN A 30 16.15 -16.21 -32.83
CA ASN A 30 15.04 -16.45 -33.78
C ASN A 30 13.70 -15.80 -33.36
N GLY A 31 13.74 -14.60 -32.77
CA GLY A 31 12.54 -13.88 -32.34
C GLY A 31 11.98 -14.34 -30.98
N THR A 32 12.58 -15.34 -30.34
CA THR A 32 12.18 -15.85 -29.02
C THR A 32 13.24 -15.61 -27.95
N TYR A 33 12.81 -15.30 -26.73
CA TYR A 33 13.72 -15.16 -25.59
C TYR A 33 14.34 -16.50 -25.22
N ILE A 34 15.66 -16.53 -25.02
CA ILE A 34 16.40 -17.74 -24.62
C ILE A 34 15.87 -18.29 -23.30
N ASN A 35 15.53 -17.39 -22.37
CA ASN A 35 14.82 -17.72 -21.15
C ASN A 35 13.36 -17.21 -21.28
N PRO A 36 12.36 -18.11 -21.38
CA PRO A 36 10.96 -17.73 -21.47
C PRO A 36 10.48 -16.83 -20.33
N GLU A 37 11.00 -17.04 -19.10
CA GLU A 37 10.68 -16.19 -17.94
C GLU A 37 11.25 -14.78 -18.11
N LEU A 38 12.46 -14.67 -18.67
CA LEU A 38 13.06 -13.38 -19.01
C LEU A 38 12.28 -12.69 -20.15
N GLY A 39 11.70 -13.46 -21.07
CA GLY A 39 10.79 -12.95 -22.09
C GLY A 39 9.49 -12.41 -21.52
N LYS A 40 8.87 -13.13 -20.57
CA LYS A 40 7.71 -12.63 -19.82
C LYS A 40 8.06 -11.34 -19.07
N TYR A 41 9.21 -11.29 -18.40
CA TYR A 41 9.68 -10.10 -17.70
C TYR A 41 9.91 -8.92 -18.66
N HIS A 42 10.60 -9.13 -19.79
CA HIS A 42 10.84 -8.07 -20.78
C HIS A 42 9.55 -7.59 -21.46
N ALA A 43 8.57 -8.46 -21.68
CA ALA A 43 7.26 -8.05 -22.18
C ALA A 43 6.57 -7.08 -21.21
N ARG A 44 6.69 -7.32 -19.89
CA ARG A 44 6.20 -6.41 -18.84
C ARG A 44 7.01 -5.11 -18.72
N LEU A 45 8.28 -5.11 -19.11
CA LEU A 45 9.14 -3.91 -19.13
C LEU A 45 8.85 -2.97 -20.31
N ARG A 46 8.36 -3.48 -21.44
CA ARG A 46 8.14 -2.67 -22.65
C ARG A 46 6.87 -1.82 -22.63
N SER A 47 5.97 -2.07 -21.68
CA SER A 47 4.72 -1.31 -21.53
C SER A 47 4.90 -0.15 -20.56
N ILE A 48 5.21 1.03 -21.09
CA ILE A 48 5.12 2.27 -20.31
C ILE A 48 3.63 2.52 -20.04
N ALA A 49 3.21 2.30 -18.80
CA ALA A 49 1.83 2.47 -18.36
C ALA A 49 1.80 3.10 -16.97
N ARG A 50 0.74 3.87 -16.69
CA ARG A 50 0.54 4.52 -15.38
C ARG A 50 -0.17 3.63 -14.37
N SER A 51 -0.89 2.61 -14.82
CA SER A 51 -1.63 1.68 -13.96
C SER A 51 -1.73 0.29 -14.55
N CYS A 52 -2.03 -0.70 -13.71
CA CYS A 52 -2.32 -2.07 -14.12
C CYS A 52 -3.52 -2.14 -15.07
N LEU A 53 -4.52 -1.28 -14.90
CA LEU A 53 -5.65 -1.18 -15.82
C LEU A 53 -5.22 -0.77 -17.22
N GLN A 54 -4.29 0.19 -17.34
CA GLN A 54 -3.74 0.59 -18.63
C GLN A 54 -2.94 -0.55 -19.27
N ILE A 55 -2.14 -1.29 -18.48
CA ILE A 55 -1.44 -2.49 -18.98
C ILE A 55 -2.46 -3.51 -19.50
N LYS A 56 -3.51 -3.80 -18.74
CA LYS A 56 -4.56 -4.74 -19.14
C LYS A 56 -5.25 -4.33 -20.43
N LYS A 57 -5.67 -3.06 -20.54
CA LYS A 57 -6.38 -2.53 -21.70
C LYS A 57 -5.50 -2.43 -22.96
N ASN A 58 -4.28 -1.92 -22.81
CA ASN A 58 -3.43 -1.60 -23.96
C ASN A 58 -2.54 -2.76 -24.39
N HIS A 59 -2.19 -3.66 -23.47
CA HIS A 59 -1.25 -4.75 -23.72
C HIS A 59 -1.83 -6.14 -23.44
N GLY A 60 -3.11 -6.24 -23.06
CA GLY A 60 -3.79 -7.52 -22.89
C GLY A 60 -3.23 -8.38 -21.75
N ALA A 61 -2.61 -7.77 -20.74
CA ALA A 61 -2.07 -8.53 -19.61
C ALA A 61 -3.19 -9.21 -18.80
N THR A 62 -3.02 -10.51 -18.55
CA THR A 62 -3.99 -11.37 -17.87
C THR A 62 -3.46 -12.02 -16.59
N GLN A 63 -2.16 -11.91 -16.31
CA GLN A 63 -1.53 -12.59 -15.18
C GLN A 63 -1.27 -11.63 -14.04
N ASP A 64 -1.65 -12.03 -12.83
CA ASP A 64 -1.25 -11.37 -11.60
C ASP A 64 0.28 -11.33 -11.45
N GLY A 65 0.78 -10.38 -10.66
CA GLY A 65 2.18 -10.33 -10.27
C GLY A 65 2.79 -8.94 -10.43
N MET A 66 4.12 -8.90 -10.45
CA MET A 66 4.86 -7.65 -10.47
C MET A 66 4.95 -7.06 -11.88
N TYR A 67 4.72 -5.75 -11.98
CA TYR A 67 4.85 -4.92 -13.17
C TYR A 67 5.57 -3.60 -12.84
N ILE A 68 6.19 -2.99 -13.86
CA ILE A 68 6.77 -1.65 -13.75
C ILE A 68 5.77 -0.64 -14.31
N LEU A 69 5.53 0.43 -13.55
CA LEU A 69 4.68 1.55 -13.92
C LEU A 69 5.50 2.84 -13.92
N THR A 70 4.93 3.90 -14.49
CA THR A 70 5.49 5.25 -14.45
C THR A 70 4.44 6.26 -13.98
N THR A 71 4.85 7.34 -13.32
CA THR A 71 3.97 8.47 -13.02
C THR A 71 3.85 9.43 -14.20
N GLU A 72 2.99 10.44 -14.10
CA GLU A 72 2.95 11.53 -15.10
C GLU A 72 4.30 12.24 -15.25
N SER A 73 5.00 12.41 -14.13
CA SER A 73 6.33 13.04 -14.08
C SER A 73 7.47 12.14 -14.56
N GLY A 74 7.18 10.89 -14.94
CA GLY A 74 8.17 9.93 -15.44
C GLY A 74 8.90 9.13 -14.36
N THR A 75 8.45 9.15 -13.10
CA THR A 75 9.03 8.33 -12.03
C THR A 75 8.63 6.86 -12.22
N TYR A 76 9.61 5.99 -12.40
CA TYR A 76 9.37 4.55 -12.50
C TYR A 76 9.30 3.90 -11.12
N TYR A 77 8.37 2.94 -10.97
CA TYR A 77 8.25 2.13 -9.75
C TYR A 77 7.68 0.75 -10.09
N GLN A 78 7.97 -0.23 -9.25
CA GLN A 78 7.46 -1.60 -9.40
C GLN A 78 6.36 -1.85 -8.38
N THR A 79 5.26 -2.46 -8.81
CA THR A 79 4.15 -2.83 -7.93
C THR A 79 3.47 -4.12 -8.39
N PHE A 80 2.62 -4.67 -7.53
CA PHE A 80 1.79 -5.82 -7.84
C PHE A 80 0.51 -5.39 -8.56
N CYS A 81 0.18 -6.09 -9.64
CA CYS A 81 -1.07 -5.98 -10.35
C CYS A 81 -1.92 -7.22 -10.08
N ASP A 82 -3.16 -7.01 -9.64
CA ASP A 82 -4.20 -8.02 -9.70
C ASP A 82 -4.93 -7.88 -11.05
N MET A 83 -4.70 -8.85 -11.91
CA MET A 83 -5.25 -8.96 -13.25
C MET A 83 -6.45 -9.93 -13.30
N THR A 84 -6.94 -10.39 -12.15
CA THR A 84 -7.96 -11.43 -12.03
C THR A 84 -9.28 -10.88 -11.49
N THR A 85 -9.28 -10.19 -10.34
CA THR A 85 -10.50 -9.81 -9.61
C THR A 85 -11.39 -8.87 -10.42
N ALA A 86 -12.68 -9.21 -10.56
CA ALA A 86 -13.68 -8.42 -11.29
C ALA A 86 -13.21 -7.99 -12.70
N GLY A 87 -12.50 -8.85 -13.42
CA GLY A 87 -11.95 -8.52 -14.74
C GLY A 87 -10.59 -7.81 -14.68
N GLY A 88 -9.96 -7.69 -13.51
CA GLY A 88 -8.57 -7.28 -13.29
C GLY A 88 -8.25 -5.81 -13.55
N GLY A 89 -6.95 -5.50 -13.53
CA GLY A 89 -6.44 -4.14 -13.72
C GLY A 89 -6.26 -3.36 -12.41
N TRP A 90 -6.29 -4.04 -11.26
CA TRP A 90 -6.11 -3.46 -9.94
C TRP A 90 -4.63 -3.24 -9.67
N THR A 91 -4.25 -2.03 -9.29
CA THR A 91 -2.88 -1.62 -8.98
C THR A 91 -2.70 -1.54 -7.48
N LEU A 92 -1.80 -2.33 -6.88
CA LEU A 92 -1.43 -2.15 -5.48
C LEU A 92 -0.75 -0.78 -5.32
N VAL A 93 -1.23 0.04 -4.41
CA VAL A 93 -0.71 1.40 -4.18
C VAL A 93 -0.21 1.64 -2.77
N ALA A 94 -0.75 0.91 -1.79
CA ALA A 94 -0.34 1.00 -0.41
C ALA A 94 -0.66 -0.27 0.39
N SER A 95 -0.06 -0.42 1.56
CA SER A 95 -0.49 -1.32 2.62
C SER A 95 -0.35 -0.66 3.98
N VAL A 96 -1.32 -0.89 4.87
CA VAL A 96 -1.24 -0.56 6.30
C VAL A 96 -0.86 -1.83 7.05
N HIS A 97 0.26 -1.81 7.75
CA HIS A 97 0.79 -2.95 8.48
C HIS A 97 1.14 -2.55 9.91
N GLU A 98 0.57 -3.26 10.87
CA GLU A 98 0.91 -3.09 12.29
C GLU A 98 2.16 -3.89 12.65
N ASN A 99 3.26 -3.19 12.92
CA ASN A 99 4.55 -3.81 13.27
C ASN A 99 4.67 -4.13 14.76
N ASN A 100 4.01 -3.38 15.64
CA ASN A 100 4.03 -3.57 17.07
C ASN A 100 2.83 -2.89 17.75
N ILE A 101 1.74 -3.64 17.90
CA ILE A 101 0.49 -3.12 18.50
C ILE A 101 0.64 -2.54 19.92
N ASN A 102 1.71 -2.91 20.63
CA ASN A 102 2.03 -2.35 21.96
C ASN A 102 2.86 -1.05 21.89
N GLY A 103 3.50 -0.77 20.77
CA GLY A 103 4.32 0.43 20.54
C GLY A 103 3.47 1.57 20.04
N LYS A 104 2.79 2.28 20.95
CA LYS A 104 1.78 3.29 20.58
C LYS A 104 2.40 4.51 19.91
N CYS A 105 2.07 4.73 18.63
CA CYS A 105 2.58 5.82 17.80
C CYS A 105 4.11 5.91 17.82
N SER A 106 4.74 4.77 17.55
CA SER A 106 6.18 4.56 17.62
C SER A 106 6.78 4.30 16.23
N PHE A 107 8.06 3.93 16.16
CA PHE A 107 8.71 3.62 14.90
C PHE A 107 7.97 2.49 14.15
N GLY A 108 7.52 2.78 12.93
CA GLY A 108 6.68 1.88 12.14
C GLY A 108 5.24 2.37 11.96
N ASP A 109 4.71 3.19 12.86
CA ASP A 109 3.34 3.73 12.78
C ASP A 109 3.20 4.88 11.76
N ARG A 110 3.46 4.58 10.48
CA ARG A 110 3.53 5.59 9.41
C ARG A 110 2.17 6.07 8.96
N TRP A 111 1.11 5.31 9.21
CA TRP A 111 -0.26 5.68 8.88
C TRP A 111 -1.00 6.39 10.02
N SER A 112 -0.30 6.68 11.11
CA SER A 112 -0.74 7.49 12.23
C SER A 112 0.34 8.50 12.62
N SER A 113 1.18 8.20 13.60
CA SER A 113 2.28 9.05 14.07
C SER A 113 3.46 8.19 14.51
N GLN A 114 4.68 8.53 14.09
CA GLN A 114 5.90 7.93 14.67
C GLN A 114 6.54 8.81 15.74
N GLN A 115 5.90 9.94 16.06
CA GLN A 115 6.37 10.97 16.99
C GLN A 115 5.66 10.90 18.35
N GLY A 116 5.06 9.75 18.67
CA GLY A 116 4.22 9.58 19.83
C GLY A 116 2.82 10.17 19.64
N ASN A 117 2.07 10.14 20.74
CA ASN A 117 0.72 10.67 20.83
C ASN A 117 0.76 12.16 21.24
N ASP A 118 0.84 13.07 20.26
CA ASP A 118 1.11 14.50 20.47
C ASP A 118 0.02 15.39 19.87
N GLN A 119 -0.70 16.11 20.74
CA GLN A 119 -1.75 17.05 20.36
C GLN A 119 -1.23 18.21 19.51
N SER A 120 0.05 18.57 19.64
CA SER A 120 0.71 19.60 18.82
C SER A 120 1.02 19.13 17.40
N LEU A 121 0.96 17.81 17.16
CA LEU A 121 1.14 17.17 15.87
C LEU A 121 -0.17 16.48 15.41
N PRO A 122 -1.29 17.21 15.24
CA PRO A 122 -2.62 16.60 15.09
C PRO A 122 -2.81 15.78 13.81
N GLU A 123 -1.98 15.95 12.80
CA GLU A 123 -1.96 15.16 11.54
C GLU A 123 -1.03 13.94 11.59
N GLY A 124 -0.23 13.81 12.65
CA GLY A 124 0.78 12.76 12.77
C GLY A 124 1.81 12.84 11.63
N GLU A 125 2.09 11.72 10.98
CA GLU A 125 2.98 11.65 9.80
C GLU A 125 2.35 12.24 8.52
N ALA A 126 1.03 12.46 8.51
CA ALA A 126 0.26 12.92 7.34
C ALA A 126 0.44 12.06 6.06
N SER A 127 0.85 10.79 6.20
CA SER A 127 1.13 9.87 5.08
C SER A 127 -0.06 9.68 4.15
N TRP A 128 -1.29 9.83 4.63
CA TRP A 128 -2.51 9.72 3.83
C TRP A 128 -2.66 10.82 2.77
N ALA A 129 -2.07 12.01 2.99
CA ALA A 129 -2.26 13.20 2.14
C ALA A 129 -0.94 13.88 1.72
N ASN A 130 0.21 13.21 1.92
CA ASN A 130 1.52 13.66 1.43
C ASN A 130 2.00 12.81 0.23
N THR A 131 3.12 13.19 -0.39
CA THR A 131 3.74 12.45 -1.51
C THR A 131 4.92 11.58 -1.09
N ALA A 132 5.16 11.39 0.21
CA ALA A 132 6.19 10.47 0.68
C ALA A 132 5.82 9.03 0.31
N THR A 133 6.83 8.21 0.02
CA THR A 133 6.69 6.79 -0.34
C THR A 133 7.63 5.94 0.50
N PHE A 134 7.25 4.71 0.79
CA PHE A 134 8.01 3.79 1.64
C PHE A 134 7.69 2.33 1.31
N GLY A 135 8.56 1.43 1.75
CA GLY A 135 8.43 -0.01 1.56
C GLY A 135 8.63 -0.47 0.11
N SER A 136 8.37 -1.75 -0.12
CA SER A 136 8.35 -2.38 -1.44
C SER A 136 7.07 -3.21 -1.58
N ALA A 137 6.62 -3.42 -2.81
CA ALA A 137 5.41 -4.21 -3.02
C ALA A 137 5.57 -5.62 -2.42
N GLU A 138 6.67 -6.32 -2.67
CA GLU A 138 6.90 -7.65 -2.08
C GLU A 138 6.91 -7.67 -0.55
N GLY A 139 7.24 -6.55 0.10
CA GLY A 139 7.24 -6.38 1.55
C GLY A 139 5.92 -5.91 2.16
N SER A 140 4.84 -5.77 1.39
CA SER A 140 3.57 -5.13 1.83
C SER A 140 2.87 -5.83 2.99
N THR A 141 3.22 -7.09 3.27
CA THR A 141 2.72 -7.88 4.40
C THR A 141 3.71 -7.95 5.57
N SER A 142 4.88 -7.32 5.45
CA SER A 142 5.96 -7.35 6.45
C SER A 142 6.33 -5.97 6.99
N ASP A 143 6.02 -4.90 6.26
CA ASP A 143 6.10 -3.49 6.69
C ASP A 143 5.08 -2.70 5.85
N ASP A 144 4.87 -1.43 6.19
CA ASP A 144 4.03 -0.55 5.39
C ASP A 144 4.57 -0.38 3.98
N TYR A 145 3.64 -0.23 3.04
CA TYR A 145 3.95 0.10 1.66
C TYR A 145 3.18 1.32 1.21
N LYS A 146 3.83 2.21 0.46
CA LYS A 146 3.18 3.29 -0.28
C LYS A 146 4.04 3.66 -1.47
N ASN A 147 3.48 3.57 -2.67
CA ASN A 147 4.19 3.89 -3.92
C ASN A 147 3.65 5.18 -4.58
N PRO A 148 4.33 5.70 -5.62
CA PRO A 148 3.88 6.89 -6.32
C PRO A 148 2.48 6.80 -6.93
N GLY A 149 2.02 5.60 -7.27
CA GLY A 149 0.67 5.37 -7.79
C GLY A 149 -0.45 5.78 -6.82
N TYR A 150 -0.17 5.81 -5.50
CA TYR A 150 -1.13 6.25 -4.48
C TYR A 150 -1.65 7.68 -4.70
N TYR A 151 -0.77 8.59 -5.13
CA TYR A 151 -1.11 10.00 -5.39
C TYR A 151 -1.20 10.34 -6.89
N ASP A 152 -0.58 9.54 -7.77
CA ASP A 152 -0.51 9.79 -9.21
C ASP A 152 -1.68 9.21 -10.01
N ILE A 153 -2.13 7.98 -9.71
CA ILE A 153 -3.13 7.29 -10.53
C ILE A 153 -4.49 7.98 -10.38
N SER A 154 -5.17 8.22 -11.52
CA SER A 154 -6.58 8.58 -11.55
C SER A 154 -7.43 7.31 -11.69
N ALA A 155 -7.98 6.87 -10.55
CA ALA A 155 -8.80 5.69 -10.39
C ALA A 155 -10.28 6.03 -10.17
N GLN A 156 -11.13 5.00 -10.19
CA GLN A 156 -12.56 5.09 -9.96
C GLN A 156 -12.95 4.38 -8.67
N ASP A 157 -12.33 3.23 -8.42
CA ASP A 157 -12.69 2.33 -7.32
C ASP A 157 -11.46 1.88 -6.53
N VAL A 158 -11.72 1.35 -5.33
CA VAL A 158 -10.71 0.71 -4.47
C VAL A 158 -11.01 -0.77 -4.29
N SER A 159 -9.95 -1.57 -4.17
CA SER A 159 -10.01 -2.95 -3.67
C SER A 159 -9.15 -3.05 -2.41
N VAL A 160 -9.59 -3.84 -1.44
CA VAL A 160 -8.90 -4.03 -0.17
C VAL A 160 -8.77 -5.50 0.13
N TRP A 161 -7.54 -5.93 0.42
CA TRP A 161 -7.23 -7.31 0.82
C TRP A 161 -6.67 -7.31 2.23
N HIS A 162 -7.20 -8.16 3.10
CA HIS A 162 -6.63 -8.44 4.41
C HIS A 162 -5.80 -9.71 4.29
N VAL A 163 -4.47 -9.57 4.30
CA VAL A 163 -3.53 -10.65 4.05
C VAL A 163 -2.69 -10.89 5.31
N PRO A 164 -2.57 -12.14 5.81
CA PRO A 164 -1.75 -12.43 6.98
C PRO A 164 -0.32 -11.87 6.88
N ASN A 165 0.20 -11.38 8.01
CA ASN A 165 1.53 -10.81 8.06
C ASN A 165 2.61 -11.81 7.64
N ASN A 166 3.66 -11.32 6.97
CA ASN A 166 4.78 -12.09 6.42
C ASN A 166 4.40 -13.14 5.37
N GLU A 167 3.19 -13.06 4.80
CA GLU A 167 2.79 -13.94 3.71
C GLU A 167 3.51 -13.58 2.42
N GLN A 168 3.98 -14.60 1.68
CA GLN A 168 4.71 -14.39 0.44
C GLN A 168 3.78 -13.92 -0.68
N LEU A 169 4.26 -13.03 -1.55
CA LEU A 169 3.48 -12.42 -2.64
C LEU A 169 2.64 -13.43 -3.45
N LYS A 170 3.20 -14.60 -3.78
CA LYS A 170 2.51 -15.64 -4.57
C LYS A 170 1.30 -16.27 -3.86
N LYS A 171 1.18 -16.10 -2.55
CA LYS A 171 0.13 -16.67 -1.71
C LYS A 171 -0.91 -15.67 -1.25
N TRP A 172 -0.70 -14.37 -1.47
CA TRP A 172 -1.62 -13.32 -1.00
C TRP A 172 -3.07 -13.59 -1.39
N THR A 173 -3.35 -13.90 -2.66
CA THR A 173 -4.71 -14.17 -3.14
C THR A 173 -5.34 -15.37 -2.43
N SER A 174 -4.59 -16.44 -2.20
CA SER A 174 -5.09 -17.67 -1.55
C SER A 174 -5.16 -17.60 -0.03
N SER A 175 -4.33 -16.76 0.59
CA SER A 175 -4.23 -16.62 2.06
C SER A 175 -5.05 -15.46 2.61
N ALA A 176 -5.55 -14.56 1.75
CA ALA A 176 -6.34 -13.42 2.18
C ALA A 176 -7.60 -13.87 2.95
N ILE A 177 -7.78 -13.35 4.16
CA ILE A 177 -8.93 -13.66 5.02
C ILE A 177 -10.18 -12.86 4.59
N LEU A 178 -9.96 -11.75 3.89
CA LEU A 178 -11.01 -10.90 3.36
C LEU A 178 -10.51 -10.20 2.09
N ARG A 179 -11.32 -10.20 1.03
CA ARG A 179 -11.08 -9.41 -0.19
C ARG A 179 -12.39 -8.83 -0.66
N TYR A 180 -12.39 -7.55 -0.95
CA TYR A 180 -13.56 -6.88 -1.51
C TYR A 180 -13.14 -5.65 -2.31
N HIS A 181 -14.04 -5.15 -3.13
CA HIS A 181 -13.84 -3.95 -3.93
C HIS A 181 -15.11 -3.10 -4.02
N THR A 182 -14.95 -1.82 -4.37
CA THR A 182 -16.08 -0.94 -4.71
C THR A 182 -16.38 -1.00 -6.20
N GLU A 183 -17.63 -0.69 -6.57
CA GLU A 183 -18.08 -0.53 -7.97
C GLU A 183 -18.83 0.79 -8.20
N SER A 184 -18.82 1.68 -7.20
CA SER A 184 -19.58 2.94 -7.21
C SER A 184 -18.85 4.07 -7.95
N GLN A 185 -17.57 3.86 -8.31
CA GLN A 185 -16.70 4.87 -8.93
C GLN A 185 -16.51 6.14 -8.06
N PHE A 186 -16.68 6.00 -6.74
CA PHE A 186 -16.72 7.12 -5.79
C PHE A 186 -15.44 7.97 -5.80
N LEU A 187 -14.28 7.43 -6.20
CA LEU A 187 -13.05 8.21 -6.28
C LEU A 187 -13.14 9.35 -7.30
N LYS A 188 -13.97 9.24 -8.34
CA LYS A 188 -14.15 10.30 -9.35
C LYS A 188 -14.58 11.62 -8.72
N GLU A 189 -15.47 11.58 -7.73
CA GLU A 189 -15.97 12.75 -7.01
C GLU A 189 -15.00 13.27 -5.93
N HIS A 190 -13.88 12.56 -5.73
CA HIS A 190 -12.89 12.81 -4.69
C HIS A 190 -11.46 12.96 -5.25
N GLY A 191 -11.34 13.34 -6.52
CA GLY A 191 -10.06 13.66 -7.17
C GLY A 191 -9.33 12.46 -7.77
N GLY A 192 -9.96 11.29 -7.82
CA GLY A 192 -9.48 10.10 -8.50
C GLY A 192 -8.61 9.17 -7.66
N ASN A 193 -8.23 9.54 -6.43
CA ASN A 193 -7.47 8.66 -5.53
C ASN A 193 -7.59 9.09 -4.07
N LEU A 194 -7.09 8.25 -3.15
CA LEU A 194 -7.16 8.51 -1.71
C LEU A 194 -6.31 9.72 -1.28
N TYR A 195 -5.21 10.04 -1.95
CA TYR A 195 -4.44 11.26 -1.68
C TYR A 195 -5.31 12.52 -1.81
N HIS A 196 -6.06 12.63 -2.91
CA HIS A 196 -6.98 13.75 -3.11
C HIS A 196 -8.20 13.69 -2.19
N LEU A 197 -8.70 12.49 -1.89
CA LEU A 197 -9.77 12.28 -0.91
C LEU A 197 -9.35 12.80 0.47
N PHE A 198 -8.18 12.43 0.97
CA PHE A 198 -7.70 12.87 2.29
C PHE A 198 -7.22 14.32 2.32
N LYS A 199 -6.91 14.94 1.17
CA LYS A 199 -6.82 16.40 1.08
C LYS A 199 -8.17 17.09 1.28
N LYS A 200 -9.25 16.50 0.78
CA LYS A 200 -10.63 17.00 1.00
C LYS A 200 -11.16 16.68 2.40
N TYR A 201 -10.75 15.55 2.98
CA TYR A 201 -11.12 15.09 4.31
C TYR A 201 -9.85 14.81 5.14
N PRO A 202 -9.24 15.84 5.74
CA PRO A 202 -7.98 15.68 6.49
C PRO A 202 -8.09 14.68 7.64
N VAL A 203 -7.12 13.77 7.73
CA VAL A 203 -6.94 12.87 8.88
C VAL A 203 -6.20 13.62 9.97
N ARG A 204 -6.94 14.38 10.76
CA ARG A 204 -6.40 15.34 11.73
C ARG A 204 -7.23 15.37 13.01
N PHE A 205 -6.58 15.26 14.16
CA PHE A 205 -7.24 15.44 15.45
C PHE A 205 -7.92 16.81 15.56
N GLY A 206 -9.16 16.83 16.07
CA GLY A 206 -9.94 18.06 16.28
C GLY A 206 -10.54 18.67 15.01
N ALA A 207 -10.43 18.02 13.86
CA ALA A 207 -10.93 18.55 12.58
C ALA A 207 -12.44 18.30 12.35
N GLY A 208 -13.13 17.61 13.26
CA GLY A 208 -14.55 17.30 13.14
C GLY A 208 -15.09 16.53 14.34
N GLN A 209 -16.39 16.25 14.33
CA GLN A 209 -17.07 15.46 15.37
C GLN A 209 -17.51 14.10 14.84
N CYS A 210 -17.71 13.16 15.75
CA CYS A 210 -18.31 11.87 15.44
C CYS A 210 -19.67 12.05 14.73
N LYS A 211 -19.94 11.20 13.73
CA LYS A 211 -21.14 11.16 12.88
C LYS A 211 -21.35 12.36 11.95
N SER A 212 -21.22 13.60 12.42
CA SER A 212 -21.48 14.79 11.59
C SER A 212 -20.43 15.00 10.52
N ASP A 213 -19.17 14.69 10.82
CA ASP A 213 -18.03 14.98 9.96
C ASP A 213 -17.36 13.69 9.48
N MET A 214 -18.15 12.66 9.15
CA MET A 214 -17.59 11.48 8.49
C MET A 214 -17.29 11.80 7.01
N GLY A 215 -16.24 11.22 6.46
CA GLY A 215 -16.01 11.22 5.02
C GLY A 215 -16.94 10.21 4.31
N PRO A 216 -16.69 9.96 3.02
CA PRO A 216 -17.57 9.13 2.20
C PRO A 216 -17.54 7.66 2.64
N SER A 217 -18.69 7.00 2.49
CA SER A 217 -18.81 5.55 2.56
C SER A 217 -19.25 5.00 1.20
N SER A 218 -18.67 3.90 0.75
CA SER A 218 -19.13 3.15 -0.43
C SER A 218 -19.46 1.71 -0.04
N SER A 219 -20.51 1.13 -0.64
CA SER A 219 -20.74 -0.31 -0.54
C SER A 219 -19.62 -1.08 -1.23
N VAL A 220 -19.39 -2.32 -0.78
CA VAL A 220 -18.37 -3.22 -1.35
C VAL A 220 -18.98 -4.54 -1.83
N VAL A 221 -18.33 -5.15 -2.82
CA VAL A 221 -18.58 -6.51 -3.30
C VAL A 221 -17.45 -7.40 -2.80
N TYR A 222 -17.80 -8.52 -2.16
CA TYR A 222 -16.81 -9.45 -1.62
C TYR A 222 -16.33 -10.45 -2.67
N ASP A 223 -15.01 -10.56 -2.82
CA ASP A 223 -14.32 -11.58 -3.62
C ASP A 223 -13.86 -12.76 -2.75
N THR A 224 -13.69 -12.52 -1.46
CA THR A 224 -13.40 -13.52 -0.42
C THR A 224 -13.98 -13.02 0.91
N GLY A 225 -14.72 -13.89 1.60
CA GLY A 225 -15.48 -13.54 2.80
C GLY A 225 -16.85 -12.91 2.46
N ASP A 226 -17.50 -12.34 3.47
CA ASP A 226 -18.82 -11.72 3.36
C ASP A 226 -19.03 -10.70 4.50
N LYS A 227 -20.26 -10.18 4.64
CA LYS A 227 -20.63 -9.25 5.71
C LYS A 227 -20.45 -9.85 7.10
N ASP A 228 -20.78 -11.13 7.28
CA ASP A 228 -20.71 -11.82 8.57
C ASP A 228 -19.25 -12.09 8.94
N SER A 229 -18.44 -12.57 8.01
CA SER A 229 -17.01 -12.76 8.21
C SER A 229 -16.31 -11.44 8.53
N THR A 230 -16.71 -10.34 7.88
CA THR A 230 -16.20 -9.00 8.19
C THR A 230 -16.59 -8.54 9.59
N SER A 231 -17.86 -8.69 9.99
CA SER A 231 -18.29 -8.38 11.35
C SER A 231 -17.54 -9.22 12.38
N ASN A 232 -17.27 -10.48 12.04
CA ASN A 232 -16.55 -11.43 12.89
C ASN A 232 -15.05 -11.11 13.09
N LEU A 233 -14.46 -10.27 12.24
CA LEU A 233 -13.10 -9.76 12.46
C LEU A 233 -13.02 -8.89 13.73
N TYR A 234 -14.08 -8.16 14.04
CA TYR A 234 -14.10 -7.22 15.17
C TYR A 234 -14.72 -7.84 16.43
N GLY A 235 -14.36 -7.27 17.58
CA GLY A 235 -14.82 -7.75 18.90
C GLY A 235 -16.35 -7.68 19.01
N PRO A 236 -17.01 -8.68 19.65
CA PRO A 236 -18.48 -8.74 19.75
C PRO A 236 -19.11 -7.47 20.33
N SER A 237 -18.42 -6.81 21.27
CA SER A 237 -18.91 -5.62 21.98
C SER A 237 -19.06 -4.36 21.12
N VAL A 238 -18.49 -4.33 19.92
CA VAL A 238 -18.57 -3.17 19.00
C VAL A 238 -19.39 -3.45 17.73
N ARG A 239 -19.89 -4.66 17.54
CA ARG A 239 -20.62 -5.06 16.31
C ARG A 239 -21.96 -4.36 16.13
N ASN A 240 -22.52 -3.80 17.20
CA ASN A 240 -23.72 -2.95 17.15
C ASN A 240 -23.41 -1.47 16.80
N GLU A 241 -22.13 -1.11 16.68
CA GLU A 241 -21.67 0.25 16.35
C GLU A 241 -21.27 0.42 14.88
N PHE A 242 -21.50 -0.56 14.02
CA PHE A 242 -21.25 -0.46 12.59
C PHE A 242 -22.15 -1.38 11.77
N GLU A 243 -22.19 -1.13 10.46
CA GLU A 243 -22.77 -2.03 9.45
C GLU A 243 -21.66 -2.57 8.55
N SER A 244 -21.56 -3.89 8.38
CA SER A 244 -20.60 -4.52 7.46
C SER A 244 -21.04 -4.47 5.99
N GLY A 245 -20.07 -4.51 5.08
CA GLY A 245 -20.30 -4.43 3.62
C GLY A 245 -20.09 -3.04 3.03
N PHE A 246 -19.27 -2.22 3.68
CA PHE A 246 -18.91 -0.88 3.22
C PHE A 246 -17.41 -0.64 3.35
N ILE A 247 -16.92 0.45 2.80
CA ILE A 247 -15.65 1.06 3.18
C ILE A 247 -15.92 2.52 3.48
N THR A 248 -15.38 3.02 4.59
CA THR A 248 -15.61 4.40 5.02
C THR A 248 -14.28 5.10 5.25
N PHE A 249 -14.16 6.34 4.81
CA PHE A 249 -12.94 7.14 4.93
C PHE A 249 -13.15 8.31 5.88
N ARG A 250 -12.10 8.68 6.62
CA ARG A 250 -12.01 9.78 7.58
C ARG A 250 -13.23 9.82 8.52
N VAL A 251 -13.10 9.17 9.67
CA VAL A 251 -14.12 9.20 10.74
C VAL A 251 -13.52 9.76 12.02
N PHE A 252 -14.38 10.16 12.96
CA PHE A 252 -13.96 10.62 14.28
C PHE A 252 -14.54 9.74 15.37
N ASN A 253 -13.82 9.62 16.48
CA ASN A 253 -14.38 9.07 17.71
C ASN A 253 -15.02 10.18 18.57
N THR A 254 -15.52 9.80 19.76
CA THR A 254 -16.09 10.75 20.74
C THR A 254 -15.10 11.86 21.14
N ASP A 255 -13.80 11.56 21.14
CA ASP A 255 -12.74 12.47 21.56
C ASP A 255 -12.17 13.30 20.40
N GLN A 256 -12.79 13.28 19.21
CA GLN A 256 -12.35 14.00 18.01
C GLN A 256 -11.01 13.53 17.40
N SER A 257 -10.54 12.34 17.80
CA SER A 257 -9.45 11.67 17.09
C SER A 257 -9.93 11.16 15.75
N ALA A 258 -9.15 11.46 14.71
CA ALA A 258 -9.46 11.03 13.35
C ALA A 258 -8.89 9.63 13.10
N MET A 259 -9.69 8.75 12.52
CA MET A 259 -9.24 7.50 11.91
C MET A 259 -9.37 7.61 10.41
N ALA A 260 -8.39 7.09 9.67
CA ALA A 260 -8.30 7.29 8.24
C ALA A 260 -9.29 6.40 7.47
N MET A 261 -9.43 5.14 7.85
CA MET A 261 -10.22 4.17 7.07
C MET A 261 -10.88 3.12 7.96
N CYS A 262 -12.15 2.83 7.72
CA CYS A 262 -12.88 1.72 8.31
C CYS A 262 -13.08 0.63 7.24
N SER A 263 -12.34 -0.46 7.41
CA SER A 263 -12.14 -1.50 6.40
C SER A 263 -13.28 -2.52 6.44
N GLY A 264 -14.18 -2.53 5.45
CA GLY A 264 -15.28 -3.50 5.39
C GLY A 264 -16.54 -3.07 6.15
N ILE A 265 -16.56 -1.87 6.74
CA ILE A 265 -17.65 -1.39 7.58
C ILE A 265 -18.01 0.09 7.38
N LYS A 266 -19.24 0.44 7.78
CA LYS A 266 -19.76 1.80 7.93
C LYS A 266 -20.11 2.05 9.41
N PRO A 267 -19.42 2.98 10.08
CA PRO A 267 -19.70 3.27 11.49
C PRO A 267 -21.11 3.85 11.71
N SER A 268 -21.74 3.42 12.80
CA SER A 268 -22.97 3.98 13.36
C SER A 268 -22.78 4.48 14.82
N GLY A 269 -21.72 4.00 15.50
CA GLY A 269 -21.27 4.46 16.81
C GLY A 269 -20.12 5.48 16.75
N CYS A 270 -19.50 5.73 17.90
CA CYS A 270 -18.43 6.71 18.07
C CYS A 270 -17.15 6.11 18.66
N ASN A 271 -17.09 4.80 18.87
CA ASN A 271 -15.87 4.13 19.33
C ASN A 271 -15.09 3.56 18.13
N THR A 272 -14.87 4.41 17.13
CA THR A 272 -14.30 4.08 15.82
C THR A 272 -12.86 3.58 15.88
N GLN A 273 -12.11 3.88 16.95
CA GLN A 273 -10.79 3.34 17.24
C GLN A 273 -10.75 1.81 17.42
N HIS A 274 -11.90 1.14 17.58
CA HIS A 274 -11.96 -0.31 17.75
C HIS A 274 -12.29 -1.08 16.47
N TYR A 275 -12.45 -0.37 15.34
CA TYR A 275 -12.77 -1.02 14.07
C TYR A 275 -12.30 -0.24 12.81
N CYS A 276 -11.62 0.89 12.98
CA CYS A 276 -10.98 1.66 11.92
C CYS A 276 -9.46 1.71 12.14
N ILE A 277 -8.69 1.99 11.08
CA ILE A 277 -7.23 2.01 11.06
C ILE A 277 -6.70 3.32 10.48
N GLY A 278 -5.41 3.57 10.71
CA GLY A 278 -4.73 4.82 10.47
C GLY A 278 -5.31 5.94 11.33
N GLY A 279 -4.58 7.04 11.50
CA GLY A 279 -5.09 8.14 12.31
C GLY A 279 -4.36 9.46 12.14
N GLY A 280 -4.85 10.44 12.89
CA GLY A 280 -4.08 11.65 13.16
C GLY A 280 -3.00 11.36 14.20
N GLY A 281 -2.32 12.40 14.67
CA GLY A 281 -1.24 12.25 15.65
C GLY A 281 -1.65 12.32 17.11
N PHE A 282 -2.95 12.36 17.42
CA PHE A 282 -3.42 12.46 18.79
C PHE A 282 -4.74 11.71 19.10
N PHE A 283 -4.69 10.96 20.19
CA PHE A 283 -5.75 10.22 20.84
C PHE A 283 -5.81 10.60 22.33
N ALA A 284 -7.01 10.84 22.85
CA ALA A 284 -7.18 11.22 24.26
C ALA A 284 -6.66 10.15 25.23
N GLN A 285 -6.77 8.89 24.84
CA GLN A 285 -6.15 7.74 25.50
C GLN A 285 -4.94 7.31 24.66
N PRO A 286 -3.69 7.49 25.14
CA PRO A 286 -2.48 7.17 24.39
C PRO A 286 -2.40 5.72 23.92
N GLU A 287 -3.09 4.80 24.62
CA GLU A 287 -3.17 3.39 24.29
C GLU A 287 -3.90 3.12 22.95
N GLN A 288 -4.58 4.13 22.40
CA GLN A 288 -5.30 4.05 21.14
C GLN A 288 -4.49 4.58 19.96
N CYS A 289 -3.29 5.13 20.19
CA CYS A 289 -2.45 5.70 19.14
C CYS A 289 -1.64 4.60 18.45
N GLY A 290 -1.70 4.53 17.13
CA GLY A 290 -0.96 3.58 16.28
C GLY A 290 -1.71 3.31 14.98
N ASP A 291 -1.09 2.57 14.07
CA ASP A 291 -1.67 2.31 12.75
C ASP A 291 -2.94 1.46 12.83
N PHE A 292 -2.99 0.49 13.74
CA PHE A 292 -4.22 -0.26 14.05
C PHE A 292 -4.95 0.26 15.30
N THR A 293 -4.64 1.48 15.71
CA THR A 293 -5.31 2.22 16.78
C THR A 293 -5.55 1.39 18.06
N ALA A 294 -6.82 1.11 18.40
CA ALA A 294 -7.22 0.33 19.58
C ALA A 294 -7.90 -0.99 19.20
N LEU A 295 -7.49 -1.60 18.07
CA LEU A 295 -7.92 -2.93 17.66
C LEU A 295 -7.44 -4.05 18.60
N ASP A 296 -6.65 -3.77 19.63
CA ASP A 296 -6.21 -4.71 20.67
C ASP A 296 -7.01 -4.61 21.99
N LEU A 297 -7.68 -3.48 22.24
CA LEU A 297 -8.26 -3.17 23.56
C LEU A 297 -9.62 -3.82 23.86
N LYS A 298 -10.31 -4.41 22.86
CA LYS A 298 -11.65 -4.98 23.05
C LYS A 298 -11.85 -6.32 22.36
N GLU A 299 -11.64 -7.43 23.09
CA GLU A 299 -11.92 -8.84 22.69
C GLU A 299 -11.86 -9.11 21.17
N THR A 300 -10.89 -8.49 20.52
CA THR A 300 -10.71 -8.57 19.09
C THR A 300 -9.99 -9.88 18.89
N PHE A 301 -10.62 -10.79 18.15
CA PHE A 301 -9.96 -12.00 17.73
C PHE A 301 -8.62 -11.60 17.11
N LYS A 302 -7.50 -12.25 17.44
CA LYS A 302 -6.15 -11.84 17.03
C LYS A 302 -5.94 -11.68 15.51
N GLN A 303 -6.93 -12.01 14.68
CA GLN A 303 -6.81 -12.09 13.23
C GLN A 303 -6.63 -10.74 12.51
N PRO A 304 -7.39 -9.66 12.80
CA PRO A 304 -7.19 -8.37 12.13
C PRO A 304 -5.85 -7.76 12.49
N THR A 305 -5.42 -7.88 13.75
CA THR A 305 -4.10 -7.39 14.20
C THR A 305 -2.93 -8.22 13.68
N GLN A 306 -3.19 -9.30 12.95
CA GLN A 306 -2.20 -10.19 12.35
C GLN A 306 -2.27 -10.20 10.81
N SER A 307 -3.00 -9.25 10.20
CA SER A 307 -3.11 -9.13 8.75
C SER A 307 -2.85 -7.70 8.29
N ALA A 308 -2.00 -7.53 7.28
CA ALA A 308 -1.81 -6.27 6.60
C ALA A 308 -3.02 -5.96 5.70
N VAL A 309 -3.34 -4.67 5.58
CA VAL A 309 -4.46 -4.18 4.77
C VAL A 309 -3.90 -3.58 3.48
N LEU A 310 -3.94 -4.35 2.40
CA LEU A 310 -3.44 -3.94 1.08
C LEU A 310 -4.51 -3.16 0.32
N LEU A 311 -4.13 -2.01 -0.24
CA LEU A 311 -5.00 -1.07 -0.95
C LEU A 311 -4.67 -1.05 -2.44
N PHE A 312 -5.70 -1.22 -3.26
CA PHE A 312 -5.58 -1.28 -4.71
C PHE A 312 -6.49 -0.26 -5.38
N TYR A 313 -6.07 0.24 -6.55
CA TYR A 313 -6.83 1.16 -7.39
C TYR A 313 -7.18 0.57 -8.75
N ARG A 314 -8.34 0.96 -9.29
CA ARG A 314 -8.74 0.70 -10.68
C ARG A 314 -9.54 1.85 -11.27
#